data_AF-A0A947CRD2-F1
#
_entry.id   AF-A0A947CRD2-F1
#
_cell.length_a   1.000
_cell.length_b   1.000
_cell.length_c   1.000
_cell.angle_alpha   90.00
_cell.angle_beta   90.00
_cell.angle_gamma   90.00
#
_symmetry.space_group_name_H-M   'P 1'
#
loop_
_entity.id
_entity.type
_entity.pdbx_description
1 polymer ?
#
loop_
_entity_poly.entity_id
_entity_poly.type
_entity_poly.pdbx_seq_one_letter_code
_entity_poly.pdbx_strand_id
1 'polypeptide(L)'
;MGLVAALAMCLHSTAIANERGYEDPKIEFEKYQLDNGLEVILHRDNKVPLVAVNIWYHVGSGDETPGKSGFAHLFEHMLFQGSK
;
A
#
# COMPACT_ATOMS: atom_id res chain seq x y z
N MET A 1 -57.92 14.63 32.01
CA MET A 1 -57.41 15.46 30.89
C MET A 1 -56.16 16.19 31.33
N GLY A 2 -55.00 15.59 31.08
CA GLY A 2 -53.69 16.20 31.31
C GLY A 2 -52.71 15.56 30.35
N LEU A 3 -52.24 16.34 29.38
CA LEU A 3 -51.18 16.11 28.40
C LEU A 3 -50.77 14.64 28.16
N VAL A 4 -51.37 14.00 27.16
CA VAL A 4 -50.79 12.86 26.45
C VAL A 4 -50.62 13.30 25.00
N ALA A 5 -49.39 13.62 24.58
CA ALA A 5 -48.91 13.56 23.18
C ALA A 5 -47.56 14.29 23.05
N ALA A 6 -46.51 13.73 23.66
CA ALA A 6 -45.14 14.03 23.26
C ALA A 6 -44.30 12.76 23.46
N LEU A 7 -44.73 11.65 22.87
CA LEU A 7 -43.91 10.44 22.80
C LEU A 7 -43.37 10.31 21.38
N ALA A 8 -42.22 10.94 21.20
CA ALA A 8 -41.15 10.59 20.28
C ALA A 8 -41.51 9.63 19.13
N MET A 9 -41.83 10.20 17.97
CA MET A 9 -41.47 9.56 16.70
C MET A 9 -39.94 9.62 16.55
N CYS A 10 -39.24 8.75 17.27
CA CYS A 10 -37.85 8.47 16.99
C CYS A 10 -37.80 7.56 15.75
N LEU A 11 -37.32 8.18 14.68
CA LEU A 11 -36.94 7.60 13.40
C LEU A 11 -36.22 6.25 13.59
N HIS A 12 -36.84 5.17 13.11
CA HIS A 12 -36.09 3.95 12.82
C HIS A 12 -35.52 4.10 11.40
N SER A 13 -34.46 4.89 11.26
CA SER A 13 -33.57 4.75 10.13
C SER A 13 -32.64 3.58 10.44
N THR A 14 -33.03 2.37 10.05
CA THR A 14 -32.07 1.28 9.93
C THR A 14 -31.22 1.61 8.71
N ALA A 15 -30.13 2.36 8.93
CA ALA A 15 -29.02 2.36 8.01
C ALA A 15 -28.48 0.92 7.98
N ILE A 16 -28.81 0.16 6.94
CA ILE A 16 -28.06 -1.04 6.58
C ILE A 16 -26.69 -0.53 6.13
N ALA A 17 -25.74 -0.42 7.07
CA ALA A 17 -24.34 -0.34 6.72
C ALA A 17 -24.02 -1.64 5.96
N ASN A 18 -23.72 -1.51 4.68
CA ASN A 18 -23.22 -2.61 3.88
C ASN A 18 -21.79 -2.88 4.34
N GLU A 19 -21.64 -3.68 5.39
CA GLU A 19 -20.39 -4.31 5.82
C GLU A 19 -19.96 -5.33 4.76
N ARG A 20 -19.66 -4.86 3.54
CA ARG A 20 -18.85 -5.67 2.62
C ARG A 20 -17.43 -5.63 3.18
N GLY A 21 -17.20 -6.53 4.15
CA GLY A 21 -15.86 -6.86 4.61
C GLY A 21 -15.04 -7.25 3.40
N TYR A 22 -14.14 -6.37 2.99
CA TYR A 22 -13.09 -6.70 2.06
C TYR A 22 -12.02 -7.39 2.90
N GLU A 23 -11.96 -8.72 2.83
CA GLU A 23 -10.80 -9.43 3.37
C GLU A 23 -9.63 -9.23 2.41
N ASP A 24 -8.55 -8.65 2.93
CA ASP A 24 -7.32 -8.56 2.17
C ASP A 24 -6.85 -9.96 1.79
N PRO A 25 -6.47 -10.18 0.52
CA PRO A 25 -5.96 -11.47 0.09
C PRO A 25 -4.70 -11.81 0.89
N LYS A 26 -4.75 -12.95 1.60
CA LYS A 26 -3.59 -13.47 2.33
C LYS A 26 -2.58 -14.04 1.33
N ILE A 27 -1.46 -13.34 1.18
CA ILE A 27 -0.34 -13.76 0.34
C ILE A 27 0.75 -14.28 1.29
N GLU A 28 1.13 -15.54 1.13
CA GLU A 28 2.25 -16.14 1.87
C GLU A 28 3.58 -15.63 1.30
N PHE A 29 4.46 -15.09 2.15
CA PHE A 29 5.80 -14.64 1.74
C PHE A 29 6.80 -14.80 2.88
N GLU A 30 8.07 -14.92 2.52
CA GLU A 30 9.19 -14.87 3.45
C GLU A 30 9.76 -13.44 3.47
N LYS A 31 10.11 -12.96 4.66
CA LYS A 31 10.76 -11.66 4.85
C LYS A 31 12.02 -11.85 5.68
N TYR A 32 13.15 -11.43 5.14
CA TYR A 32 14.45 -11.51 5.81
C TYR A 32 15.37 -10.37 5.39
N GLN A 33 16.42 -10.15 6.16
CA GLN A 33 17.43 -9.13 5.89
C GLN A 33 18.78 -9.81 5.66
N LEU A 34 19.51 -9.33 4.65
CA LEU A 34 20.88 -9.76 4.37
C LEU A 34 21.88 -9.04 5.29
N ASP A 35 23.10 -9.57 5.40
CA ASP A 35 24.18 -8.99 6.23
C ASP A 35 24.52 -7.53 5.85
N ASN A 36 24.27 -7.13 4.60
CA ASN A 36 24.48 -5.76 4.12
C ASN A 36 23.30 -4.81 4.40
N GLY A 37 22.26 -5.29 5.08
CA GLY A 37 21.06 -4.51 5.42
C GLY A 37 19.93 -4.54 4.38
N LEU A 38 20.11 -5.19 3.23
CA LEU A 38 19.05 -5.30 2.22
C LEU A 38 17.89 -6.16 2.75
N GLU A 39 16.70 -5.58 2.77
CA GLU A 39 15.46 -6.30 3.05
C GLU A 39 14.98 -7.04 1.81
N VAL A 40 14.68 -8.33 1.96
CA VAL A 40 14.19 -9.20 0.89
C VAL A 40 12.81 -9.70 1.27
N ILE A 41 11.86 -9.53 0.34
CA ILE A 41 10.52 -10.11 0.41
C ILE A 41 10.42 -11.13 -0.73
N LEU A 42 10.25 -12.41 -0.37
CA LEU A 42 10.20 -13.52 -1.31
C LEU A 42 8.82 -14.17 -1.27
N HIS A 43 8.13 -14.13 -2.41
CA HIS A 43 6.93 -14.92 -2.65
C HIS A 43 7.24 -15.97 -3.71
N ARG A 44 6.97 -17.26 -3.41
CA ARG A 44 7.17 -18.36 -4.33
C ARG A 44 5.83 -18.95 -4.77
N ASP A 45 5.55 -18.88 -6.07
CA ASP A 45 4.44 -19.59 -6.73
C ASP A 45 5.00 -20.44 -7.87
N ASN A 46 4.72 -21.75 -7.87
CA ASN A 46 5.23 -22.71 -8.86
C ASN A 46 4.22 -22.99 -9.99
N LYS A 47 3.13 -22.23 -10.12
CA LYS A 47 2.13 -22.42 -11.20
C LYS A 47 2.68 -22.14 -12.60
N VAL A 48 3.62 -21.20 -12.71
CA VAL A 48 4.24 -20.79 -13.99
C VAL A 48 5.75 -20.63 -13.83
N PRO A 49 6.56 -20.98 -14.85
CA PRO A 49 8.02 -20.82 -14.80
C PRO A 49 8.43 -19.37 -15.12
N LEU A 50 7.98 -18.42 -14.29
CA LEU A 50 8.26 -16.99 -14.44
C LEU A 50 8.83 -16.44 -13.13
N VAL A 51 9.81 -15.55 -13.24
CA VAL A 51 10.36 -14.81 -12.10
C VAL A 51 10.17 -13.33 -12.35
N ALA A 52 9.59 -12.62 -11.37
CA ALA A 52 9.53 -11.17 -11.34
C ALA A 52 10.43 -10.66 -10.21
N VAL A 53 11.22 -9.63 -10.49
CA VAL A 53 12.10 -8.99 -9.52
C VAL A 53 11.79 -7.50 -9.50
N ASN A 54 11.60 -6.96 -8.31
CA ASN A 54 11.44 -5.53 -8.08
C ASN A 54 12.46 -5.07 -7.06
N ILE A 55 13.05 -3.89 -7.29
CA ILE A 55 13.97 -3.25 -6.35
C ILE A 55 13.34 -1.92 -5.96
N TRP A 56 13.20 -1.71 -4.66
CA TRP A 56 12.59 -0.52 -4.09
C TRP A 56 13.64 0.26 -3.32
N TYR A 57 13.83 1.51 -3.71
CA TYR A 57 14.67 2.45 -2.97
C TYR A 57 13.77 3.35 -2.13
N HIS A 58 14.11 3.54 -0.87
CA HIS A 58 13.42 4.46 0.04
C HIS A 58 13.89 5.90 -0.23
N VAL A 59 13.70 6.38 -1.45
CA VAL A 59 14.02 7.74 -1.89
C VAL A 59 13.08 8.16 -3.01
N GLY A 60 12.67 9.43 -3.03
CA GLY A 60 11.84 9.99 -4.10
C GLY A 60 11.94 11.52 -4.17
N SER A 61 11.01 12.15 -4.88
CA SER A 61 10.98 13.62 -5.02
C SER A 61 10.82 14.37 -3.70
N GLY A 62 10.25 13.72 -2.67
CA GLY A 62 10.13 14.27 -1.32
C GLY A 62 11.45 14.45 -0.58
N ASP A 63 12.51 13.76 -1.02
CA ASP A 63 13.85 13.80 -0.41
C ASP A 63 14.78 14.80 -1.11
N GLU A 64 14.27 15.55 -2.08
CA GLU A 64 15.08 16.45 -2.91
C GLU A 64 15.41 17.77 -2.19
N THR A 65 16.62 18.29 -2.47
CA THR A 65 17.01 19.61 -1.97
C THR A 65 16.36 20.71 -2.80
N PRO A 66 15.84 21.80 -2.19
CA PRO A 66 15.35 22.96 -2.92
C PRO A 66 16.37 23.46 -3.96
N GLY A 67 15.92 23.70 -5.19
CA GLY A 67 16.79 24.08 -6.31
C GLY A 67 17.49 22.91 -7.01
N LYS A 68 17.26 21.65 -6.59
CA LYS A 68 17.75 20.42 -7.23
C LYS A 68 16.60 19.43 -7.50
N SER A 69 15.47 19.94 -7.96
CA SER A 69 14.30 19.12 -8.25
C SER A 69 14.51 18.18 -9.44
N GLY A 70 13.91 17.00 -9.41
CA GLY A 70 13.93 16.01 -10.49
C GLY A 70 15.15 15.09 -10.49
N PHE A 71 15.98 15.14 -9.44
CA PHE A 71 17.17 14.31 -9.31
C PHE A 71 16.80 12.83 -9.10
N ALA A 72 15.78 12.54 -8.28
CA ALA A 72 15.34 11.16 -8.07
C ALA A 72 14.93 10.51 -9.41
N HIS A 73 14.15 11.24 -10.21
CA HIS A 73 13.70 10.80 -11.53
C HIS A 73 14.85 10.75 -12.56
N LEU A 74 15.78 11.71 -12.53
CA LEU A 74 16.97 11.67 -13.38
C LEU A 74 17.81 10.41 -13.10
N PHE A 75 18.01 10.06 -11.83
CA PHE A 75 18.75 8.86 -11.47
C PHE A 75 18.02 7.59 -11.90
N GLU A 76 16.69 7.54 -11.79
CA GLU A 76 15.88 6.46 -12.35
C GLU A 76 16.18 6.23 -13.84
N HIS A 77 16.19 7.30 -14.65
CA HIS A 77 16.56 7.19 -16.06
C HIS A 77 18.00 6.71 -16.27
N MET A 78 18.94 7.18 -15.44
CA MET A 78 20.34 6.79 -15.53
C MET A 78 20.58 5.31 -15.21
N LEU A 79 19.72 4.66 -14.40
CA LEU A 79 19.83 3.22 -14.14
C LEU A 79 19.77 2.38 -15.43
N PHE A 80 19.18 2.92 -16.50
CA PHE A 80 19.05 2.25 -17.80
C PHE A 80 20.04 2.73 -18.86
N GLN A 81 21.00 3.59 -18.51
CA GLN A 81 22.01 4.10 -19.47
C GLN A 81 23.28 3.23 -19.55
N GLY A 82 23.31 2.09 -18.86
CA GLY A 82 24.40 1.10 -18.92
C GLY A 82 24.95 0.74 -17.53
N SER A 83 25.38 -0.50 -17.39
CA SER A 83 26.05 -1.03 -16.19
C SER A 83 27.41 -1.64 -16.57
N LYS A 84 28.26 -1.91 -15.56
CA LYS A 84 29.56 -2.57 -15.73
C LYS A 84 29.43 -4.08 -15.80
#